data_AF-A0A9D7LNK4-F1
#
_entry.id   AF-A0A9D7LNK4-F1
#
_cell.length_a   1.000
_cell.length_b   1.000
_cell.length_c   1.000
_cell.angle_alpha   90.00
_cell.angle_beta   90.00
_cell.angle_gamma   90.00
#
_symmetry.space_group_name_H-M   'P 1'
#
loop_
_entity.id
_entity.type
_entity.pdbx_description
1 polymer ?
#
loop_
_entity_poly.entity_id
_entity_poly.type
_entity_poly.pdbx_seq_one_letter_code
_entity_poly.pdbx_strand_id
1 'polypeptide(L)'
;MSREGDLQALVTRAAEAYRAGQSFYVARLKLGAWSQPGKGELDSWSDSLAAVESQGWVLVNWSTGFDPGGGLNAFPVFRRRDVPMTPVQDWVR
;
A
#
# COMPACT_ATOMS: atom_id res chain seq x y z
N MET A 1 4.29 2.63 -19.26
CA MET A 1 5.17 2.22 -18.16
C MET A 1 4.93 0.73 -17.93
N SER A 2 5.97 -0.06 -17.68
CA SER A 2 5.84 -1.49 -17.39
C SER A 2 5.52 -1.71 -15.91
N ARG A 3 4.86 -2.84 -15.58
CA ARG A 3 4.59 -3.26 -14.20
C ARG A 3 5.85 -3.21 -13.33
N GLU A 4 6.97 -3.67 -13.87
CA GLU A 4 8.27 -3.67 -13.21
C GLU A 4 8.74 -2.26 -12.85
N GLY A 5 8.60 -1.30 -13.78
CA GLY A 5 8.97 0.09 -13.53
C GLY A 5 8.11 0.74 -12.44
N ASP A 6 6.81 0.44 -12.42
CA ASP A 6 5.89 0.94 -11.40
C ASP A 6 6.19 0.33 -10.01
N LEU A 7 6.50 -0.97 -9.96
CA LEU A 7 6.90 -1.65 -8.73
C LEU A 7 8.22 -1.12 -8.18
N GLN A 8 9.22 -0.93 -9.04
CA GLN A 8 10.51 -0.35 -8.64
C GLN A 8 10.34 1.07 -8.11
N ALA A 9 9.50 1.89 -8.74
CA ALA A 9 9.19 3.24 -8.26
C ALA A 9 8.50 3.21 -6.89
N LEU A 10 7.59 2.25 -6.67
CA LEU A 10 6.93 2.05 -5.38
C LEU A 10 7.94 1.70 -4.28
N VAL A 11 8.83 0.73 -4.54
CA VAL A 11 9.90 0.31 -3.60
C VAL A 11 10.81 1.47 -3.24
N THR A 12 11.32 2.19 -4.24
CA THR A 12 12.23 3.33 -4.02
C THR A 12 11.59 4.38 -3.11
N ARG A 13 10.33 4.75 -3.38
CA ARG A 13 9.61 5.75 -2.57
C ARG A 13 9.32 5.26 -1.16
N ALA A 14 8.93 4.00 -0.99
CA ALA A 14 8.69 3.42 0.33
C ALA A 14 9.99 3.38 1.18
N ALA A 15 11.12 3.05 0.55
CA ALA A 15 12.43 3.04 1.21
C ALA A 15 12.90 4.46 1.59
N GLU A 16 12.69 5.45 0.72
CA GLU A 16 12.98 6.86 1.01
C GLU A 16 12.15 7.38 2.18
N ALA A 17 10.84 7.12 2.18
CA ALA A 17 9.94 7.51 3.27
C ALA A 17 10.38 6.87 4.61
N TYR A 18 10.78 5.59 4.59
CA TYR A 18 11.24 4.89 5.78
C TYR A 18 12.53 5.50 6.31
N ARG A 19 13.52 5.76 5.44
CA ARG A 19 14.78 6.41 5.81
C ARG A 19 14.59 7.84 6.31
N ALA A 20 13.59 8.55 5.79
CA ALA A 20 13.22 9.90 6.24
C ALA A 20 12.53 9.93 7.62
N GLY A 21 12.28 8.77 8.26
CA GLY A 21 11.67 8.74 9.59
C GLY A 21 10.15 8.91 9.58
N GLN A 22 9.47 8.79 8.44
CA GLN A 22 8.02 8.97 8.38
C GLN A 22 7.30 7.89 9.20
N SER A 23 6.30 8.29 10.00
CA SER A 23 5.51 7.35 10.81
C SER A 23 4.52 6.53 9.98
N PHE A 24 4.02 7.11 8.91
CA PHE A 24 3.04 6.50 8.00
C PHE A 24 3.49 6.63 6.55
N TYR A 25 3.15 5.61 5.76
CA TYR A 25 3.30 5.62 4.32
C TYR A 25 1.96 5.29 3.69
N VAL A 26 1.51 6.11 2.73
CA VAL A 26 0.25 5.89 2.01
C VAL A 26 0.60 5.73 0.55
N ALA A 27 0.25 4.58 -0.02
CA ALA A 27 0.38 4.36 -1.46
C ALA A 27 -0.99 4.52 -2.12
N ARG A 28 -1.00 5.02 -3.35
CA ARG A 28 -2.15 4.95 -4.25
C ARG A 28 -1.84 3.91 -5.31
N LEU A 29 -2.52 2.77 -5.24
CA LEU A 29 -2.41 1.71 -6.23
C LEU A 29 -3.59 1.81 -7.18
N LYS A 30 -3.32 1.97 -8.47
CA LYS A 30 -4.38 1.97 -9.48
C LYS A 30 -4.47 0.57 -10.09
N LEU A 31 -5.67 0.03 -10.24
CA LEU A 31 -5.91 -1.23 -10.95
C LEU A 31 -5.75 -1.11 -12.49
N GLY A 32 -4.91 -0.20 -12.98
CA GLY A 32 -4.96 0.30 -14.37
C GLY A 32 -4.64 -0.74 -15.46
N ALA A 33 -5.64 -0.99 -16.32
CA ALA A 33 -5.66 -1.65 -17.64
C ALA A 33 -5.55 -3.18 -17.75
N TRP A 34 -5.03 -3.89 -16.75
CA TRP A 34 -4.57 -5.28 -16.97
C TRP A 34 -5.25 -6.40 -16.19
N SER A 35 -6.38 -6.11 -15.55
CA SER A 35 -7.43 -7.10 -15.26
C SER A 35 -8.54 -6.41 -14.45
N GLN A 36 -9.77 -6.39 -14.98
CA GLN A 36 -10.87 -6.57 -14.04
C GLN A 36 -10.65 -7.95 -13.40
N PRO A 37 -10.80 -8.12 -12.08
CA PRO A 37 -10.80 -9.46 -11.52
C PRO A 37 -11.89 -10.26 -12.24
N GLY A 38 -11.47 -11.16 -13.13
CA GLY A 38 -12.31 -12.27 -13.56
C GLY A 38 -12.73 -12.98 -12.28
N LYS A 39 -14.01 -13.38 -12.19
CA LYS A 39 -14.58 -13.96 -10.97
C LYS A 39 -13.60 -14.92 -10.29
N GLY A 40 -12.98 -14.49 -9.18
CA GLY A 40 -12.07 -15.31 -8.37
C GLY A 40 -10.57 -14.98 -8.41
N GLU A 41 -10.08 -14.04 -9.25
CA GLU A 41 -8.67 -13.64 -9.25
C GLU A 41 -8.41 -12.46 -8.30
N LEU A 42 -7.69 -12.70 -7.20
CA LEU A 42 -7.41 -11.72 -6.13
C LEU A 42 -6.00 -11.09 -6.20
N ASP A 43 -5.22 -11.30 -7.27
CA ASP A 43 -3.76 -11.15 -7.21
C ASP A 43 -3.13 -9.95 -7.94
N SER A 44 -3.85 -8.82 -8.10
CA SER A 44 -3.28 -7.65 -8.77
C SER A 44 -2.42 -6.75 -7.87
N TRP A 45 -2.67 -6.73 -6.55
CA TRP A 45 -2.02 -5.78 -5.61
C TRP A 45 -1.08 -6.44 -4.61
N SER A 46 -1.10 -7.77 -4.50
CA SER A 46 -0.29 -8.54 -3.57
C SER A 46 1.19 -8.20 -3.69
N ASP A 47 1.73 -8.17 -4.92
CA ASP A 47 3.14 -7.81 -5.16
C ASP A 47 3.47 -6.39 -4.70
N SER A 48 2.56 -5.43 -4.91
CA SER A 48 2.76 -4.05 -4.48
C SER A 48 2.76 -3.93 -2.96
N LEU A 49 1.86 -4.64 -2.29
CA LEU A 49 1.81 -4.71 -0.83
C LEU A 49 3.08 -5.34 -0.26
N ALA A 50 3.46 -6.51 -0.77
CA ALA A 50 4.65 -7.23 -0.33
C ALA A 50 5.93 -6.40 -0.58
N ALA A 51 6.01 -5.70 -1.70
CA ALA A 51 7.11 -4.81 -2.01
C ALA A 51 7.25 -3.68 -0.99
N VAL A 52 6.15 -3.05 -0.56
CA VAL A 52 6.19 -2.02 0.48
C VAL A 52 6.57 -2.61 1.84
N GLU A 53 5.98 -3.74 2.23
CA GLU A 53 6.28 -4.38 3.51
C GLU A 53 7.73 -4.88 3.62
N SER A 54 8.36 -5.22 2.49
CA SER A 54 9.79 -5.57 2.43
C SER A 54 10.71 -4.40 2.83
N GLN A 55 10.22 -3.15 2.79
CA GLN A 55 10.97 -1.95 3.17
C GLN A 55 10.81 -1.58 4.66
N GLY A 56 10.26 -2.46 5.49
CA GLY A 56 10.09 -2.23 6.93
C GLY A 56 8.72 -1.66 7.33
N TRP A 57 7.79 -1.59 6.39
CA TRP A 57 6.42 -1.18 6.63
C TRP A 57 5.52 -2.37 7.03
N VAL A 58 4.36 -2.06 7.60
CA VAL A 58 3.29 -3.01 7.95
C VAL A 58 1.96 -2.40 7.55
N LEU A 59 1.16 -3.11 6.77
CA LEU A 59 -0.19 -2.67 6.39
C LEU A 59 -1.09 -2.60 7.63
N VAL A 60 -1.78 -1.47 7.83
CA VAL A 60 -2.69 -1.30 8.97
C VAL A 60 -4.09 -0.87 8.60
N ASN A 61 -4.24 -0.24 7.45
CA ASN A 61 -5.55 0.10 6.94
C ASN A 61 -5.53 -0.01 5.42
N TRP A 62 -6.69 -0.29 4.86
CA TRP A 62 -6.90 -0.45 3.44
C TRP A 62 -8.26 0.08 3.07
N SER A 63 -8.31 0.88 2.01
CA SER A 63 -9.56 1.32 1.41
C SER A 63 -9.48 1.25 -0.10
N THR A 64 -10.63 1.08 -0.74
CA THR A 64 -10.77 1.12 -2.19
C THR A 64 -11.79 2.16 -2.59
N GLY A 65 -11.66 2.68 -3.81
CA GLY A 65 -12.59 3.65 -4.36
C GLY A 65 -12.55 3.64 -5.87
N PHE A 66 -13.70 3.92 -6.48
CA PHE A 66 -13.79 4.12 -7.92
C PHE A 66 -13.48 5.57 -8.26
N ASP A 67 -12.67 5.79 -9.29
CA ASP A 67 -12.54 7.11 -9.90
C ASP A 67 -13.73 7.39 -10.84
N PRO A 68 -13.97 8.67 -11.24
CA PRO A 68 -15.06 9.01 -12.16
C PRO A 68 -15.00 8.31 -13.52
N GLY A 69 -13.84 7.73 -13.89
CA GLY A 69 -13.65 6.94 -15.09
C GLY A 69 -13.90 5.44 -14.90
N GLY A 70 -14.43 5.01 -13.75
CA GLY A 70 -14.70 3.61 -13.43
C GLY A 70 -13.46 2.80 -13.03
N GLY A 71 -12.30 3.45 -12.90
CA GLY A 71 -11.07 2.81 -12.45
C GLY A 71 -11.11 2.52 -10.95
N LEU A 72 -10.81 1.28 -10.57
CA LEU A 72 -10.64 0.92 -9.16
C LEU A 72 -9.27 1.37 -8.67
N ASN A 73 -9.26 2.12 -7.59
CA ASN A 73 -8.07 2.55 -6.88
C ASN A 73 -8.08 1.92 -5.48
N ALA A 74 -6.89 1.67 -4.96
CA ALA A 74 -6.64 1.26 -3.60
C ALA A 74 -5.70 2.23 -2.90
N PHE A 75 -5.96 2.41 -1.61
CA PHE A 75 -5.23 3.31 -0.73
C PHE A 75 -4.80 2.56 0.54
N PRO A 76 -3.79 1.67 0.45
CA PRO A 76 -3.16 1.11 1.63
C PRO A 76 -2.48 2.19 2.47
N VAL A 77 -2.69 2.11 3.78
CA VAL A 77 -1.95 2.87 4.79
C VAL A 77 -1.07 1.90 5.55
N PHE A 78 0.21 2.21 5.57
CA PHE A 78 1.21 1.45 6.30
C PHE A 78 1.78 2.27 7.45
N ARG A 79 2.16 1.58 8.51
CA ARG A 79 2.98 2.13 9.59
C ARG A 79 4.33 1.42 9.63
N ARG A 80 5.33 2.04 10.23
CA ARG A 80 6.63 1.37 10.39
C ARG A 80 6.51 0.17 11.33
N ARG A 81 7.24 -0.90 11.03
CA ARG A 81 7.30 -2.11 11.86
C ARG A 81 7.96 -1.89 13.21
N ASP A 82 8.91 -0.96 13.28
CA ASP A 82 9.71 -0.65 14.46
C ASP A 82 8.98 0.24 15.48
N VAL A 83 7.79 0.75 15.15
CA VAL A 83 6.94 1.50 16.09
C VAL A 83 6.00 0.54 16.82
N PRO A 84 6.14 0.38 18.15
CA PRO A 84 5.24 -0.45 18.94
C PRO A 84 3.78 -0.06 18.69
N MET A 85 2.87 -1.04 18.55
CA MET A 85 1.45 -0.72 18.69
C MET A 85 1.21 -0.33 20.13
N THR A 86 0.93 0.94 20.38
CA THR A 86 0.18 1.27 21.59
C THR A 86 -1.20 0.62 21.43
N PRO A 87 -1.60 -0.32 22.30
CA PRO A 87 -2.93 -0.88 22.26
C PRO A 87 -3.96 0.25 22.30
N VAL A 88 -5.00 0.16 21.46
CA VAL A 88 -6.11 1.14 21.42
C VAL A 88 -6.75 1.32 22.81
N GLN A 89 -6.60 0.33 23.69
CA GLN A 89 -7.06 0.37 25.08
C GLN A 89 -6.44 1.53 25.90
N ASP A 90 -5.28 2.05 25.51
CA ASP A 90 -4.62 3.16 26.23
C ASP A 90 -5.14 4.55 25.84
N TRP A 91 -6.04 4.65 24.85
CA TRP A 91 -6.55 5.92 24.33
C TRP A 91 -7.82 6.40 25.07
N VAL A 92 -8.36 5.56 25.96
CA VAL A 92 -9.55 5.87 26.75
C VAL A 92 -9.14 6.01 28.22
N ARG A 93 -8.61 7.18 28.58
CA ARG A 93 -8.47 7.64 29.97
C ARG A 93 -8.83 9.10 30.07
#